data_AF-A0A661D888-F1
#
_entry.id   AF-A0A661D888-F1
#
_cell.length_a   1.000
_cell.length_b   1.000
_cell.length_c   1.000
_cell.angle_alpha   90.00
_cell.angle_beta   90.00
_cell.angle_gamma   90.00
#
_symmetry.space_group_name_H-M   'P 1'
#
loop_
_entity.id
_entity.type
_entity.pdbx_description
1 polymer ?
#
loop_
_entity_poly.entity_id
_entity_poly.type
_entity_poly.pdbx_seq_one_letter_code
_entity_poly.pdbx_strand_id
1 'polypeptide(L)'
;EGNSDLIIRTDRQLNESSSHGMAYMILCKFLLAFTRLLRNKAKVTVHWPIDELGTLHHDNIKKIFDACKNNDIQILGAFPNPDSAVLNLFTNRYIINKQTKELQTVKPGLNVIAEKIKQRQADLEVQ
;
A
#
# COMPACT_ATOMS: atom_id res chain seq x y z
N GLU A 1 8.97 -14.23 -15.53
CA GLU A 1 8.54 -13.82 -16.88
C GLU A 1 9.21 -12.51 -17.23
N GLY A 2 9.64 -12.33 -18.48
CA GLY A 2 10.07 -11.04 -19.03
C GLY A 2 11.57 -10.82 -19.07
N ASN A 3 12.25 -11.54 -19.96
CA ASN A 3 13.61 -11.23 -20.39
C ASN A 3 13.58 -9.98 -21.29
N SER A 4 13.52 -8.79 -20.69
CA SER A 4 13.73 -7.53 -21.40
C SER A 4 15.17 -7.10 -21.18
N ASP A 5 16.00 -7.19 -22.22
CA ASP A 5 17.34 -6.59 -22.22
C ASP A 5 17.20 -5.10 -21.91
N LEU A 6 17.48 -4.73 -20.67
CA LEU A 6 17.40 -3.36 -20.21
C LEU A 6 18.65 -2.64 -20.71
N ILE A 7 18.56 -1.98 -21.87
CA ILE A 7 19.68 -1.20 -22.42
C ILE A 7 19.80 0.10 -21.62
N ILE A 8 20.74 0.11 -20.68
CA ILE A 8 21.06 1.28 -19.86
C ILE A 8 21.96 2.22 -20.67
N ARG A 9 21.46 3.42 -20.98
CA ARG A 9 22.18 4.43 -21.78
C ARG A 9 22.57 5.67 -20.98
N THR A 10 22.11 5.77 -19.73
CA THR A 10 22.30 6.94 -18.86
C THR A 10 22.47 6.51 -17.41
N ASP A 11 23.19 7.30 -16.60
CA ASP A 11 23.36 7.05 -15.16
C ASP A 11 22.02 6.99 -14.41
N ARG A 12 21.03 7.74 -14.87
CA ARG A 12 19.67 7.69 -14.35
C ARG A 12 19.01 6.34 -14.57
N GLN A 13 19.11 5.77 -15.78
CA GLN A 13 18.59 4.43 -16.07
C GLN A 13 19.35 3.34 -15.31
N LEU A 14 20.63 3.54 -15.01
CA LEU A 14 21.41 2.63 -14.16
C LEU A 14 20.88 2.64 -12.72
N ASN A 15 20.59 3.82 -12.17
CA ASN A 15 20.01 3.96 -10.83
C ASN A 15 18.55 3.48 -10.75
N GLU A 16 17.74 3.72 -11.76
CA GLU A 16 16.35 3.23 -11.84
C GLU A 16 16.30 1.70 -12.10
N SER A 17 17.31 1.15 -12.78
CA SER A 17 17.53 -0.30 -12.92
C SER A 17 18.17 -0.94 -11.69
N SER A 18 18.71 -0.14 -10.77
CA SER A 18 19.40 -0.62 -9.57
C SER A 18 18.37 -0.97 -8.49
N SER A 19 18.43 -2.24 -8.08
CA SER A 19 17.57 -3.05 -7.20
C SER A 19 17.19 -2.50 -5.81
N HIS A 20 17.10 -1.20 -5.58
CA HIS A 20 16.68 -0.61 -4.30
C HIS A 20 15.36 -1.20 -3.81
N GLY A 21 14.38 -1.36 -4.71
CA GLY A 21 13.11 -1.97 -4.35
C GLY A 21 13.18 -3.48 -4.05
N MET A 22 14.15 -4.18 -4.63
CA MET A 22 14.38 -5.61 -4.35
C MET A 22 15.10 -5.83 -3.02
N ALA A 23 16.06 -4.97 -2.66
CA ALA A 23 16.71 -5.00 -1.36
C ALA A 23 15.70 -4.80 -0.22
N TYR A 24 14.79 -3.82 -0.39
CA TYR A 24 13.66 -3.62 0.52
C TYR A 24 12.75 -4.86 0.60
N MET A 25 12.49 -5.52 -0.52
CA MET A 25 11.67 -6.73 -0.52
C MET A 25 12.29 -7.88 0.28
N ILE A 26 13.61 -8.06 0.16
CA ILE A 26 14.37 -9.01 0.96
C ILE A 26 14.28 -8.64 2.45
N LEU A 27 14.46 -7.36 2.79
CA LEU A 27 14.35 -6.87 4.17
C LEU A 27 12.96 -7.11 4.76
N CYS A 28 11.89 -6.80 4.02
CA CYS A 28 10.51 -7.08 4.44
C CYS A 28 10.28 -8.57 4.70
N LYS A 29 10.89 -9.45 3.90
CA LYS A 29 10.78 -10.90 4.10
C LYS A 29 11.47 -11.36 5.38
N PHE A 30 12.66 -10.83 5.68
CA PHE A 30 13.35 -11.12 6.94
C PHE A 30 12.58 -10.58 8.15
N LEU A 31 12.10 -9.33 8.07
CA LEU A 31 11.29 -8.73 9.13
C LEU A 31 10.01 -9.55 9.39
N LEU A 32 9.39 -10.09 8.32
CA LEU A 32 8.23 -10.97 8.43
C LEU A 32 8.57 -12.27 9.14
N ALA A 33 9.69 -12.89 8.75
CA ALA A 33 10.17 -14.11 9.37
C ALA A 33 10.46 -13.90 10.86
N PHE A 34 11.16 -12.81 11.22
CA PHE A 34 11.46 -12.48 12.61
C PHE A 34 10.21 -12.14 13.43
N THR A 35 9.27 -11.39 12.86
CA THR A 35 7.99 -11.09 13.54
C THR A 35 7.19 -12.37 13.80
N ARG A 36 7.15 -13.30 12.84
CA ARG A 36 6.51 -14.61 13.03
C ARG A 36 7.22 -15.44 14.10
N LEU A 37 8.55 -15.45 14.09
CA LEU A 37 9.36 -16.16 15.08
C LEU A 37 9.11 -15.62 16.50
N LEU A 38 9.17 -14.30 16.68
CA LEU A 38 9.01 -13.64 17.98
C LEU A 38 7.57 -13.71 18.50
N ARG A 39 6.57 -13.56 17.61
CA ARG A 39 5.16 -13.67 18.00
C ARG A 39 4.78 -15.09 18.40
N ASN A 40 5.42 -16.09 17.83
CA ASN A 40 5.11 -17.50 18.06
C ASN A 40 3.59 -17.76 17.87
N LYS A 41 2.91 -18.32 18.88
CA LYS A 41 1.47 -18.62 18.87
C LYS A 41 0.61 -17.49 19.46
N ALA A 42 1.18 -16.34 19.78
CA ALA A 42 0.42 -15.23 20.35
C ALA A 42 -0.56 -14.67 19.32
N LYS A 43 -1.85 -14.62 19.67
CA LYS A 43 -2.90 -14.02 18.85
C LYS A 43 -2.93 -12.51 19.04
N VAL A 44 -1.87 -11.85 18.57
CA VAL A 44 -1.69 -10.40 18.67
C VAL A 44 -1.48 -9.79 17.28
N THR A 45 -2.10 -8.65 17.07
CA THR A 45 -1.89 -7.83 15.87
C THR A 45 -0.61 -7.02 16.05
N VAL A 46 0.30 -7.13 15.10
CA VAL A 46 1.57 -6.39 15.12
C VAL A 46 1.46 -5.20 14.19
N HIS A 47 1.79 -4.01 14.68
CA HIS A 47 1.84 -2.80 13.86
C HIS A 47 3.25 -2.61 13.31
N TRP A 48 3.37 -2.51 12.00
CA TRP A 48 4.63 -2.23 11.32
C TRP A 48 4.62 -0.81 10.76
N PRO A 49 5.41 0.11 11.33
CA PRO A 49 5.67 1.39 10.68
C PRO A 49 6.65 1.16 9.52
N ILE A 50 6.22 1.47 8.31
CA ILE A 50 7.06 1.42 7.10
C ILE A 50 7.03 2.80 6.45
N ASP A 51 8.17 3.46 6.45
CA ASP A 51 8.38 4.69 5.71
C ASP A 51 8.79 4.38 4.26
N GLU A 52 8.66 5.36 3.36
CA GLU A 52 9.16 5.29 1.98
C GLU A 52 8.56 4.18 1.10
N LEU A 53 7.40 3.63 1.47
CA LEU A 53 6.68 2.62 0.66
C LEU A 53 6.45 3.06 -0.79
N GLY A 54 6.37 4.37 -1.07
CA GLY A 54 6.23 4.93 -2.42
C GLY A 54 7.47 4.79 -3.31
N THR A 55 8.62 4.39 -2.76
CA THR A 55 9.85 4.10 -3.53
C THR A 55 9.84 2.70 -4.14
N LEU A 56 8.88 1.86 -3.76
CA LEU A 56 8.73 0.49 -4.24
C LEU A 56 7.82 0.43 -5.46
N HIS A 57 8.08 -0.55 -6.33
CA HIS A 57 7.20 -0.83 -7.46
C HIS A 57 5.84 -1.34 -6.97
N HIS A 58 4.74 -0.88 -7.57
CA HIS A 58 3.36 -1.18 -7.14
C HIS A 58 3.09 -2.68 -6.92
N ASP A 59 3.53 -3.53 -7.85
CA ASP A 59 3.34 -4.98 -7.76
C ASP A 59 4.03 -5.62 -6.55
N ASN A 60 5.18 -5.07 -6.14
CA ASN A 60 5.93 -5.54 -5.00
C ASN A 60 5.30 -5.07 -3.68
N ILE A 61 4.79 -3.83 -3.65
CA ILE A 61 4.02 -3.31 -2.52
C ILE A 61 2.81 -4.20 -2.24
N LYS A 62 2.04 -4.55 -3.27
CA LYS A 62 0.87 -5.41 -3.12
C LYS A 62 1.22 -6.76 -2.48
N LYS A 63 2.31 -7.40 -2.92
CA LYS A 63 2.80 -8.66 -2.33
C LYS A 63 3.16 -8.52 -0.85
N ILE A 64 3.76 -7.39 -0.45
CA ILE A 64 4.07 -7.11 0.97
C ILE A 64 2.77 -6.98 1.76
N PHE A 65 1.80 -6.21 1.26
CA PHE A 65 0.52 -5.99 1.93
C PHE A 65 -0.25 -7.29 2.13
N ASP A 66 -0.33 -8.11 1.10
CA ASP A 66 -0.98 -9.42 1.17
C ASP A 66 -0.26 -10.33 2.18
N ALA A 67 1.07 -10.34 2.19
CA ALA A 67 1.86 -11.13 3.14
C ALA A 67 1.64 -10.65 4.59
N CYS A 68 1.60 -9.34 4.84
CA CYS A 68 1.33 -8.78 6.16
C CYS A 68 -0.09 -9.08 6.63
N LYS A 69 -1.10 -8.89 5.75
CA LYS A 69 -2.50 -9.18 6.04
C LYS A 69 -2.70 -10.65 6.44
N ASN A 70 -2.09 -11.57 5.70
CA ASN A 70 -2.16 -13.01 6.00
C ASN A 70 -1.43 -13.42 7.29
N ASN A 71 -0.67 -12.51 7.89
CA ASN A 71 0.07 -12.74 9.12
C ASN A 71 -0.39 -11.79 10.23
N ASP A 72 -1.60 -11.24 10.22
CA ASP A 72 -2.12 -10.32 11.25
C ASP A 72 -1.16 -9.14 11.57
N ILE A 73 -0.53 -8.60 10.51
CA ILE A 73 0.33 -7.42 10.59
C ILE A 73 -0.37 -6.24 9.93
N GLN A 74 -0.52 -5.16 10.68
CA GLN A 74 -1.09 -3.90 10.21
C GLN A 74 0.04 -2.95 9.81
N ILE A 75 0.00 -2.50 8.55
CA ILE A 75 1.00 -1.57 8.02
C ILE A 75 0.56 -0.13 8.30
N LEU A 76 1.47 0.67 8.85
CA LEU A 76 1.34 2.12 8.97
C LEU A 76 2.43 2.75 8.11
N GLY A 77 2.06 3.67 7.23
CA GLY A 77 3.04 4.36 6.38
C GLY A 77 2.77 5.85 6.26
N ALA A 78 3.84 6.59 5.99
CA ALA A 78 3.80 8.02 5.69
C ALA A 78 4.14 8.24 4.22
N PHE A 79 3.36 9.08 3.54
CA PHE A 79 3.52 9.36 2.12
C PHE A 79 3.49 10.86 1.88
N PRO A 80 4.64 11.52 1.63
CA PRO A 80 4.67 12.94 1.33
C PRO A 80 4.01 13.26 -0.01
N ASN A 81 4.21 12.39 -1.00
CA ASN A 81 3.58 12.45 -2.33
C ASN A 81 2.96 11.08 -2.64
N PRO A 82 1.70 10.86 -2.24
CA PRO A 82 1.10 9.54 -2.36
C PRO A 82 0.70 9.21 -3.80
N ASP A 83 1.15 8.06 -4.30
CA ASP A 83 0.59 7.46 -5.52
C ASP A 83 -0.81 6.90 -5.22
N SER A 84 -1.77 7.26 -6.07
CA SER A 84 -3.16 6.75 -6.04
C SER A 84 -3.24 5.23 -5.99
N ALA A 85 -2.37 4.52 -6.71
CA ALA A 85 -2.36 3.06 -6.75
C ALA A 85 -1.98 2.45 -5.39
N VAL A 86 -1.02 3.08 -4.70
CA VAL A 86 -0.58 2.68 -3.36
C VAL A 86 -1.60 3.05 -2.30
N LEU A 87 -2.20 4.24 -2.37
CA LEU A 87 -3.26 4.67 -1.44
C LEU A 87 -4.48 3.76 -1.46
N ASN A 88 -4.80 3.14 -2.61
CA ASN A 88 -5.92 2.21 -2.71
C ASN A 88 -5.69 0.90 -1.93
N LEU A 89 -4.45 0.58 -1.56
CA LEU A 89 -4.13 -0.57 -0.72
C LEU A 89 -4.41 -0.30 0.78
N PHE A 90 -4.56 0.97 1.18
CA PHE A 90 -4.84 1.35 2.56
C PHE A 90 -6.33 1.55 2.80
N THR A 91 -6.85 0.88 3.84
CA THR A 91 -8.24 1.08 4.31
C THR A 91 -8.43 2.46 4.93
N ASN A 92 -7.51 2.86 5.79
CA ASN A 92 -7.56 4.13 6.51
C ASN A 92 -6.49 5.06 5.97
N ARG A 93 -6.89 6.28 5.62
CA ARG A 93 -6.02 7.29 5.01
C ARG A 93 -6.26 8.64 5.67
N TYR A 94 -5.16 9.30 5.99
CA TYR A 94 -5.20 10.60 6.62
C TYR A 94 -4.23 11.54 5.92
N ILE A 95 -4.64 12.79 5.75
CA ILE A 95 -3.80 13.88 5.26
C ILE A 95 -3.55 14.81 6.44
N ILE A 96 -2.28 15.16 6.65
CA ILE A 96 -1.89 16.17 7.62
C ILE A 96 -1.65 17.47 6.87
N ASN A 97 -2.45 18.50 7.15
CA ASN A 97 -2.23 19.82 6.60
C ASN A 97 -0.99 20.45 7.27
N LYS A 98 0.04 20.78 6.48
CA LYS A 98 1.30 21.35 7.03
C LYS A 98 1.11 22.73 7.67
N GLN A 99 0.12 23.51 7.22
CA GLN A 99 -0.13 24.87 7.72
C GLN A 99 -1.00 24.84 8.97
N THR A 100 -2.15 24.15 8.91
CA THR A 100 -3.10 24.12 10.04
C THR A 100 -2.73 23.06 11.09
N LYS A 101 -1.84 22.12 10.77
CA LYS A 101 -1.50 20.93 11.56
C LYS A 101 -2.69 20.03 11.88
N GLU A 102 -3.77 20.18 11.11
CA GLU A 102 -4.98 19.38 11.28
C GLU A 102 -4.92 18.07 10.49
N LEU A 103 -5.51 17.04 11.07
CA LEU A 103 -5.66 15.73 10.46
C LEU A 103 -7.01 15.65 9.73
N GLN A 104 -6.97 15.37 8.44
CA GLN A 104 -8.15 15.19 7.59
C GLN A 104 -8.27 13.72 7.17
N THR A 105 -9.46 13.14 7.30
CA THR A 105 -9.69 11.75 6.87
C THR A 105 -10.02 11.73 5.39
N VAL A 106 -9.30 10.91 4.62
CA VAL A 106 -9.54 10.73 3.18
C VAL A 106 -10.53 9.59 2.99
N LYS A 107 -11.81 9.93 2.86
CA LYS A 107 -12.83 8.98 2.44
C LYS A 107 -12.62 8.66 0.96
N PRO A 108 -12.69 7.38 0.53
CA PRO A 108 -12.75 7.07 -0.90
C PRO A 108 -13.89 7.86 -1.52
N GLY A 109 -13.63 8.49 -2.67
CA GLY A 109 -14.65 9.28 -3.38
C GLY A 109 -15.91 8.43 -3.55
N LEU A 110 -17.04 8.93 -3.04
CA LEU A 110 -18.34 8.31 -3.22
C LEU A 110 -18.55 8.06 -4.72
N ASN A 111 -18.76 6.80 -5.09
CA ASN A 111 -19.05 6.46 -6.46
C ASN A 111 -20.50 6.86 -6.74
N VAL A 112 -20.70 8.12 -7.13
CA VAL A 112 -22.01 8.76 -7.33
C VAL A 112 -22.91 7.94 -8.26
N ILE A 113 -22.29 7.23 -9.21
CA ILE A 113 -22.98 6.33 -10.13
C ILE A 113 -23.53 5.10 -9.40
N ALA A 114 -22.77 4.51 -8.47
CA ALA A 114 -23.20 3.36 -7.69
C ALA A 114 -24.37 3.70 -6.75
N GLU A 115 -24.38 4.89 -6.16
CA GLU A 115 -25.52 5.40 -5.39
C GLU A 115 -26.77 5.59 -6.26
N LYS A 116 -26.63 6.20 -7.43
CA LYS A 116 -27.74 6.37 -8.38
C LYS A 116 -28.29 5.03 -8.87
N ILE A 117 -27.44 4.03 -9.10
CA ILE A 117 -27.88 2.67 -9.48
C ILE A 117 -28.67 2.03 -8.34
N LYS A 118 -28.18 2.13 -7.09
CA LYS A 118 -28.89 1.60 -5.91
C LYS A 118 -30.25 2.25 -5.70
N GLN A 119 -30.34 3.57 -5.86
CA GLN A 119 -31.62 4.30 -5.76
C GLN A 119 -32.61 3.79 -6.82
N ARG A 120 -32.16 3.65 -8.07
CA ARG A 120 -33.01 3.18 -9.17
C ARG A 120 -33.46 1.73 -9.01
N GLN A 121 -32.65 0.88 -8.41
CA GLN A 121 -33.02 -0.51 -8.07
C GLN A 121 -34.04 -0.55 -6.93
N ALA A 122 -33.87 0.28 -5.90
CA ALA A 122 -34.84 0.36 -4.80
C ALA A 122 -36.21 0.91 -5.27
N ASP A 123 -36.23 1.86 -6.21
CA ASP A 123 -37.47 2.38 -6.79
C ASP A 123 -38.21 1.34 -7.65
N LEU A 124 -37.50 0.37 -8.23
CA LEU A 124 -38.07 -0.72 -9.04
C LEU A 124 -38.62 -1.88 -8.21
N GLU A 125 -38.17 -2.08 -6.98
CA GLU A 125 -38.66 -3.15 -6.08
C GLU A 125 -39.93 -2.75 -5.29
N VAL A 126 -40.32 -1.47 -5.33
CA VAL A 126 -41.50 -0.93 -4.63
C VAL A 126 -42.74 -0.80 -5.55
N GLN A 127 -42.61 -1.12 -6.84
CA GLN A 127 -43.73 -1.27 -7.79
C GLN A 127 -44.13 -2.73 -7.96
#